data_AF-A0A523QI70-F1
#
_entry.id   AF-A0A523QI70-F1
#
_cell.length_a   1.000
_cell.length_b   1.000
_cell.length_c   1.000
_cell.angle_alpha   90.00
_cell.angle_beta   90.00
_cell.angle_gamma   90.00
#
_symmetry.space_group_name_H-M   'P 1'
#
loop_
_entity.id
_entity.type
_entity.pdbx_description
1 polymer ?
#
loop_
_entity_poly.entity_id
_entity_poly.type
_entity_poly.pdbx_seq_one_letter_code
_entity_poly.pdbx_strand_id
1 'polypeptide(L)' 'MCGIIGYIGPKKVVPILVEGLKRLEYRGYDSAGVAVVNENQINIRRVHGKIAALEKSLDESPLDGI' A
#
# COMPACT_ATOMS: atom_id res chain seq x y z
N MET A 1 -0.90 8.68 14.07
CA MET A 1 -2.25 8.98 13.52
C MET A 1 -2.51 7.98 12.40
N CYS A 2 -3.74 7.55 12.12
CA CYS A 2 -4.01 6.54 11.07
C CYS A 2 -4.61 7.19 9.82
N GLY A 3 -4.33 6.60 8.65
CA GLY A 3 -4.93 6.96 7.36
C GLY A 3 -5.28 5.69 6.59
N ILE A 4 -6.43 5.71 5.92
CA ILE A 4 -6.93 4.57 5.16
C ILE A 4 -7.29 5.07 3.77
N ILE A 5 -6.87 4.33 2.76
CA ILE A 5 -7.32 4.47 1.39
C ILE A 5 -7.73 3.11 0.85
N GLY A 6 -8.76 3.09 0.00
CA GLY A 6 -9.15 1.93 -0.78
C GLY A 6 -9.34 2.33 -2.24
N TYR A 7 -9.18 1.35 -3.13
CA TYR A 7 -9.43 1.51 -4.56
C TYR A 7 -10.20 0.29 -5.05
N ILE A 8 -11.22 0.54 -5.88
CA ILE A 8 -11.97 -0.48 -6.61
C ILE A 8 -12.05 0.01 -8.05
N GLY A 9 -11.58 -0.80 -9.00
CA GLY A 9 -11.64 -0.48 -10.41
C GLY A 9 -10.59 -1.24 -11.23
N PRO A 10 -10.50 -0.99 -12.54
CA PRO A 10 -9.75 -1.83 -13.47
C PRO A 10 -8.24 -1.54 -13.53
N LYS A 11 -7.73 -0.59 -12.73
CA LYS A 11 -6.32 -0.20 -12.75
C LYS A 11 -5.52 -1.04 -11.77
N LYS A 12 -4.21 -1.16 -12.00
CA LYS A 12 -3.27 -1.73 -11.01
C LYS A 12 -3.42 -1.00 -9.67
N VAL A 13 -3.77 -1.75 -8.63
CA VAL A 13 -4.17 -1.18 -7.34
C VAL A 13 -2.99 -0.64 -6.53
N VAL A 14 -1.83 -1.32 -6.56
CA VAL A 14 -0.70 -0.99 -5.68
C VAL A 14 -0.18 0.45 -5.87
N PRO A 15 0.11 0.94 -7.09
CA PRO A 15 0.55 2.32 -7.27
C PRO A 15 -0.47 3.36 -6.78
N ILE A 16 -1.77 3.06 -6.93
CA ILE A 16 -2.85 3.95 -6.50
C ILE A 16 -2.91 4.04 -4.98
N LEU A 17 -2.84 2.89 -4.29
CA LEU A 17 -2.82 2.86 -2.83
C LEU A 17 -1.60 3.58 -2.25
N VAL A 18 -0.42 3.35 -2.83
CA VAL A 18 0.83 3.98 -2.39
C VAL A 18 0.77 5.51 -2.55
N GLU A 19 0.36 6.00 -3.72
CA GLU A 19 0.18 7.44 -3.97
C GLU A 19 -0.85 8.06 -3.01
N GLY A 20 -1.94 7.35 -2.75
CA GLY A 20 -2.93 7.78 -1.78
C GLY A 20 -2.42 7.87 -0.35
N LEU A 21 -1.65 6.87 0.09
CA LEU A 21 -1.01 6.87 1.41
C LEU A 21 -0.01 8.02 1.55
N LYS A 22 0.77 8.32 0.51
CA LYS A 22 1.68 9.49 0.47
C LYS A 22 0.96 10.80 0.73
N ARG A 23 -0.22 11.00 0.12
CA ARG A 23 -1.04 12.20 0.35
C ARG A 23 -1.54 12.33 1.79
N LEU A 24 -1.56 11.25 2.56
CA LEU A 24 -1.94 11.24 3.97
C LEU A 24 -0.71 11.32 4.91
N GLU A 25 0.52 11.24 4.39
CA GLU A 25 1.75 11.14 5.18
C GLU A 25 2.00 12.34 6.11
N TYR A 26 1.43 13.52 5.80
CA TYR A 26 1.44 14.70 6.67
C TYR A 26 0.89 14.44 8.09
N ARG A 27 0.11 13.37 8.28
CA ARG A 27 -0.46 12.94 9.57
C ARG A 27 0.52 12.23 10.48
N GLY A 28 1.66 11.76 9.95
CA GLY A 28 2.68 11.01 10.67
C GLY A 28 2.29 9.54 10.90
N TYR A 29 3.13 8.64 10.39
CA TYR A 29 3.00 7.19 10.47
C TYR A 29 4.26 6.54 11.04
N ASP A 30 4.07 5.56 11.91
CA ASP A 30 5.08 4.67 12.48
C ASP A 30 5.16 3.32 11.74
N SER A 31 4.17 3.04 10.91
CA SER A 31 4.05 1.82 10.09
C SER A 31 3.18 2.08 8.87
N ALA A 32 3.31 1.21 7.86
CA ALA A 32 2.54 1.28 6.63
C ALA A 32 2.23 -0.12 6.10
N GLY A 33 1.12 -0.25 5.37
CA GLY A 33 0.78 -1.50 4.72
C GLY A 33 -0.30 -1.37 3.66
N VAL A 34 -0.34 -2.35 2.77
CA VAL A 34 -1.37 -2.52 1.75
C VAL A 34 -1.86 -3.96 1.77
N ALA A 35 -3.13 -4.14 1.46
CA ALA A 35 -3.74 -5.43 1.22
C ALA A 35 -4.42 -5.37 -0.15
N VAL A 36 -4.18 -6.38 -0.98
CA VAL A 36 -4.71 -6.47 -2.33
C VAL A 36 -5.32 -7.84 -2.55
N VAL A 37 -6.30 -7.92 -3.45
CA VAL A 37 -6.88 -9.19 -3.86
C VAL A 37 -6.25 -9.61 -5.17
N ASN A 38 -5.81 -10.86 -5.25
CA ASN A 38 -5.37 -11.49 -6.48
C ASN A 38 -5.72 -12.99 -6.43
N GLU A 39 -6.22 -13.57 -7.52
CA GLU A 39 -6.59 -14.99 -7.60
C GLU A 39 -7.48 -15.47 -6.43
N ASN A 40 -8.47 -14.66 -6.03
CA ASN A 40 -9.33 -14.89 -4.87
C ASN A 40 -8.59 -15.02 -3.51
N GLN A 41 -7.33 -14.59 -3.45
CA GLN A 41 -6.52 -14.56 -2.24
C GLN A 41 -6.19 -13.11 -1.85
N ILE A 42 -6.11 -12.87 -0.55
CA ILE A 42 -5.68 -11.58 -0.01
C ILE A 42 -4.18 -11.64 0.21
N ASN A 43 -3.45 -10.80 -0.52
CA ASN A 43 -2.02 -10.62 -0.36
C ASN A 43 -1.75 -9.33 0.42
N ILE A 44 -0.94 -9.42 1.46
CA ILE A 44 -0.71 -8.32 2.40
C ILE A 44 0.78 -8.00 2.47
N ARG A 45 1.12 -6.71 2.39
CA ARG A 45 2.45 -6.20 2.70
C ARG A 45 2.37 -5.19 3.84
N ARG A 46 3.23 -5.34 4.83
CA ARG A 46 3.38 -4.42 5.97
C ARG A 46 4.85 -4.16 6.24
N VAL A 47 5.15 -2.96 6.68
CA VAL A 47 6.48 -2.55 7.10
C VAL A 47 6.39 -1.63 8.32
N HIS A 48 7.46 -1.61 9.11
CA HIS A 48 7.69 -0.55 10.07
C HIS A 48 8.27 0.68 9.36
N GLY A 49 7.96 1.87 9.87
CA GLY A 49 8.44 3.14 9.35
C GLY A 49 7.48 3.81 8.38
N LYS A 50 8.03 4.77 7.63
CA LYS A 50 7.29 5.66 6.73
C LYS A 50 6.83 4.97 5.45
N ILE A 51 6.00 5.65 4.65
CA ILE A 51 5.50 5.12 3.37
C ILE A 51 6.64 4.74 2.42
N ALA A 52 7.77 5.46 2.46
CA ALA A 52 8.97 5.13 1.68
C ALA A 52 9.53 3.72 1.96
N ALA A 53 9.40 3.21 3.19
CA ALA A 53 9.82 1.84 3.51
C ALA A 53 8.90 0.80 2.84
N LEU A 54 7.61 1.13 2.70
CA LEU A 54 6.64 0.26 2.02
C LEU A 54 6.93 0.22 0.52
N GLU A 55 7.20 1.37 -0.08
CA GLU A 55 7.61 1.45 -1.50
C GLU A 55 8.84 0.60 -1.78
N LYS A 56 9.90 0.79 -0.99
CA LYS A 56 11.12 -0.01 -1.14
C LYS A 56 10.83 -1.51 -1.04
N SER A 57 10.01 -1.93 -0.07
CA SER A 57 9.64 -3.33 0.06
C SER A 57 8.85 -3.85 -1.15
N LEU A 58 7.95 -3.05 -1.71
CA LEU A 58 7.19 -3.39 -2.91
C LEU A 58 8.08 -3.43 -4.17
N ASP A 59 9.11 -2.59 -4.24
CA ASP A 59 10.08 -2.63 -5.34
C ASP A 59 10.97 -3.89 -5.28
N GLU A 60 11.40 -4.28 -4.07
CA GLU A 60 12.22 -5.49 -3.85
C GLU A 60 11.41 -6.79 -4.06
N SER A 61 10.15 -6.78 -3.65
CA SER A 61 9.23 -7.90 -3.80
C SER A 61 7.87 -7.37 -4.23
N PRO A 62 7.62 -7.30 -5.56
CA PRO A 62 6.36 -6.81 -6.11
C PRO A 62 5.16 -7.55 -5.56
N LEU A 63 4.11 -6.76 -5.30
CA LEU A 63 2.79 -7.25 -4.92
C LEU A 63 1.85 -6.93 -6.07
N ASP A 64 1.25 -7.95 -6.68
CA ASP A 64 0.22 -7.75 -7.70
C ASP A 64 -1.17 -7.85 -7.08
N GLY A 65 -2.06 -6.99 -7.54
CA GLY A 65 -3.47 -6.94 -7.16
C GLY A 65 -4.31 -6.42 -8.31
N ILE A 66 -5.46 -7.06 -8.53
CA ILE A 66 -6.40 -6.77 -9.60
C ILE A 66 -7.67 -6.14 -9.03
#